data_AF-A0A2V7G432-F1
#
_entry.id   AF-A0A2V7G432-F1
#
_cell.length_a   1.000
_cell.length_b   1.000
_cell.length_c   1.000
_cell.angle_alpha   90.00
_cell.angle_beta   90.00
_cell.angle_gamma   90.00
#
_symmetry.space_group_name_H-M   'P 1'
#
loop_
_entity.id
_entity.type
_entity.pdbx_description
1 polymer ?
#
loop_
_entity_poly.entity_id
_entity_poly.type
_entity_poly.pdbx_seq_one_letter_code
_entity_poly.pdbx_strand_id
1 'polypeptide(L)'
;MKPIHAGLVGLALLAGCNNDNVMAATERAYNQIQRLGNPLVSEVFLAKRSHPVHGATGPAQDVALISAELKAFVANVAGRNATVQNTLAAVLLPDELIIQTDKDAASAGWLSWALANGWGGRKLTDGVVDAGLSAIFGSLLDPSNTSPGLTTDNVAANDVAFDGTFPYLAAPHLP
;
A
#
# COMPACT_ATOMS: atom_id res chain seq x y z
N MET A 1 32.12 -35.29 31.95
CA MET A 1 32.01 -33.87 32.36
C MET A 1 30.56 -33.44 32.21
N LYS A 2 30.03 -32.73 33.21
CA LYS A 2 28.60 -32.51 33.51
C LYS A 2 27.87 -31.58 32.52
N PRO A 3 26.57 -31.79 32.24
CA PRO A 3 25.71 -30.79 31.61
C PRO A 3 25.26 -29.70 32.61
N ILE A 4 25.32 -28.46 32.16
CA ILE A 4 24.93 -27.24 32.88
C ILE A 4 23.40 -27.10 32.83
N HIS A 5 22.78 -26.90 34.00
CA HIS A 5 21.35 -26.66 34.17
C HIS A 5 21.06 -25.17 34.01
N ALA A 6 20.17 -24.79 33.09
CA ALA A 6 19.59 -23.44 33.05
C ALA A 6 18.22 -23.50 33.74
N GLY A 7 18.09 -22.75 34.84
CA GLY A 7 16.93 -22.74 35.73
C GLY A 7 15.68 -22.14 35.09
N LEU A 8 14.56 -22.81 35.34
CA LEU A 8 13.22 -22.36 35.01
C LEU A 8 12.78 -21.32 36.05
N VAL A 9 12.68 -20.04 35.70
CA VAL A 9 12.04 -19.03 36.54
C VAL A 9 10.53 -19.16 36.32
N GLY A 10 9.83 -19.74 37.30
CA GLY A 10 8.38 -19.87 37.28
C GLY A 10 7.70 -18.52 37.55
N LEU A 11 6.89 -18.07 36.60
CA LEU A 11 5.97 -16.94 36.79
C LEU A 11 4.68 -17.46 37.44
N ALA A 12 4.41 -17.04 38.67
CA ALA A 12 3.19 -17.40 39.38
C ALA A 12 1.98 -16.71 38.73
N LEU A 13 1.08 -17.51 38.15
CA LEU A 13 -0.23 -17.07 37.67
C LEU A 13 -1.20 -17.00 38.85
N LEU A 14 -1.63 -15.79 39.20
CA LEU A 14 -2.85 -15.58 39.98
C LEU A 14 -4.05 -15.95 39.10
N ALA A 15 -4.73 -17.04 39.44
CA ALA A 15 -5.98 -17.44 38.81
C ALA A 15 -7.12 -16.50 39.26
N GLY A 16 -7.45 -15.53 38.42
CA GLY A 16 -8.75 -14.86 38.47
C GLY A 16 -9.78 -15.73 37.76
N CYS A 17 -10.74 -16.29 38.50
CA CYS A 17 -11.87 -16.99 37.93
C CYS A 17 -12.81 -15.98 37.27
N ASN A 18 -12.66 -15.75 35.97
CA ASN A 18 -13.73 -15.16 35.15
C ASN A 18 -14.53 -16.28 34.51
N ASN A 19 -15.85 -16.28 34.70
CA ASN A 19 -16.81 -17.21 34.09
C ASN A 19 -17.06 -16.89 32.60
N ASP A 20 -16.05 -16.40 31.91
CA ASP A 20 -16.14 -16.19 30.48
C ASP A 20 -15.95 -17.57 29.85
N ASN A 21 -16.96 -18.05 29.11
CA ASN A 21 -16.81 -19.22 28.25
C ASN A 21 -15.81 -18.87 27.15
N VAL A 22 -14.52 -18.86 27.48
CA VAL A 22 -13.43 -18.71 26.52
C VAL A 22 -13.47 -19.98 25.70
N MET A 23 -14.17 -19.92 24.56
CA MET A 23 -14.03 -20.91 23.52
C MET A 23 -12.53 -21.07 23.29
N ALA A 24 -11.98 -22.26 23.55
CA ALA A 24 -10.56 -22.53 23.35
C ALA A 24 -10.20 -22.02 21.95
N ALA A 25 -9.34 -21.00 21.89
CA ALA A 25 -8.93 -20.42 20.63
C ALA A 25 -8.29 -21.53 19.81
N THR A 26 -9.01 -22.06 18.84
CA THR A 26 -8.42 -22.96 17.86
C THR A 26 -7.39 -22.12 17.13
N GLU A 27 -6.11 -22.51 17.22
CA GLU A 27 -5.05 -21.83 16.48
C GLU A 27 -5.37 -21.94 14.98
N ARG A 28 -5.85 -20.84 14.41
CA ARG A 28 -6.14 -20.73 12.98
C ARG A 28 -4.95 -20.06 12.33
N ALA A 29 -4.18 -20.84 11.57
CA ALA A 29 -3.17 -20.31 10.68
C ALA A 29 -3.86 -19.82 9.39
N TYR A 30 -3.64 -18.55 9.02
CA TYR A 30 -4.08 -17.99 7.76
C TYR A 30 -2.89 -17.86 6.81
N ASN A 31 -3.07 -18.23 5.55
CA ASN A 31 -2.10 -17.93 4.51
C ASN A 31 -2.51 -16.66 3.78
N GLN A 32 -1.59 -15.70 3.68
CA GLN A 32 -1.82 -14.48 2.91
C GLN A 32 -1.81 -14.84 1.41
N ILE A 33 -2.85 -14.44 0.70
CA ILE A 33 -2.98 -14.68 -0.75
C ILE A 33 -2.76 -13.41 -1.56
N GLN A 34 -3.12 -12.25 -1.01
CA GLN A 34 -3.01 -10.97 -1.67
C GLN A 34 -2.75 -9.86 -0.64
N ARG A 35 -2.00 -8.85 -1.07
CA ARG A 35 -1.84 -7.57 -0.37
C ARG A 35 -2.47 -6.45 -1.19
N LEU A 36 -2.96 -5.45 -0.47
CA LEU A 36 -3.55 -4.22 -1.02
C LEU A 36 -2.84 -3.02 -0.37
N GLY A 37 -1.57 -2.80 -0.74
CA GLY A 37 -0.75 -1.71 -0.24
C GLY A 37 -1.05 -0.39 -0.94
N ASN A 38 -0.07 0.13 -1.67
CA ASN A 38 -0.24 1.30 -2.52
C ASN A 38 -1.17 0.97 -3.70
N PRO A 39 -2.07 1.91 -4.07
CA PRO A 39 -2.78 1.85 -5.33
C PRO A 39 -1.86 1.55 -6.52
N LEU A 40 -2.36 0.78 -7.48
CA LEU A 40 -1.74 0.45 -8.77
C LEU A 40 -0.52 -0.48 -8.72
N VAL A 41 0.13 -0.71 -7.58
CA VAL A 41 1.36 -1.52 -7.52
C VAL A 41 1.15 -2.91 -8.12
N SER A 42 0.17 -3.66 -7.62
CA SER A 42 -0.08 -5.02 -8.14
C SER A 42 -0.75 -4.99 -9.51
N GLU A 43 -1.60 -4.02 -9.82
CA GLU A 43 -2.45 -4.04 -11.01
C GLU A 43 -1.78 -3.46 -12.27
N VAL A 44 -0.88 -2.50 -12.11
CA VAL A 44 -0.25 -1.77 -13.22
C VAL A 44 1.19 -2.20 -13.43
N PHE A 45 1.99 -2.26 -12.36
CA PHE A 45 3.44 -2.46 -12.48
C PHE A 45 3.84 -3.92 -12.55
N LEU A 46 3.05 -4.83 -11.96
CA LEU A 46 3.38 -6.25 -11.88
C LEU A 46 2.57 -7.08 -12.89
N ALA A 47 3.23 -8.02 -13.56
CA ALA A 47 2.54 -8.99 -14.39
C ALA A 47 1.74 -9.96 -13.51
N LYS A 48 0.62 -10.48 -14.03
CA LYS A 48 -0.24 -11.44 -13.31
C LYS A 48 0.50 -12.66 -12.74
N ARG A 49 1.56 -13.12 -13.41
CA ARG A 49 2.42 -14.22 -12.92
C ARG A 49 3.13 -13.92 -11.60
N SER A 50 3.37 -12.66 -11.29
CA SER A 50 4.11 -12.21 -10.10
C SER A 50 3.20 -11.97 -8.89
N HIS A 51 1.88 -11.93 -9.09
CA HIS A 51 0.90 -11.73 -8.02
C HIS A 51 1.02 -12.73 -6.87
N PRO A 52 1.17 -14.06 -7.10
CA PRO A 52 1.26 -15.00 -5.99
C PRO A 52 2.47 -14.74 -5.08
N VAL A 53 3.62 -14.34 -5.67
CA VAL A 53 4.84 -14.04 -4.91
C VAL A 53 4.68 -12.75 -4.12
N HIS A 54 4.23 -11.67 -4.76
CA HIS A 54 3.97 -10.39 -4.10
C HIS A 54 2.90 -10.52 -2.99
N GLY A 55 1.80 -11.21 -3.32
CA GLY A 55 0.64 -11.39 -2.44
C GLY A 55 0.90 -12.29 -1.23
N ALA A 56 1.83 -13.24 -1.31
CA ALA A 56 2.16 -14.13 -0.20
C ALA A 56 3.39 -13.69 0.63
N THR A 57 4.14 -12.68 0.16
CA THR A 57 5.33 -12.18 0.86
C THR A 57 5.04 -10.88 1.61
N GLY A 58 5.77 -10.63 2.70
CA GLY A 58 5.65 -9.39 3.47
C GLY A 58 6.26 -8.17 2.76
N PRO A 59 5.84 -6.94 3.13
CA PRO A 59 6.34 -5.72 2.49
C PRO A 59 7.87 -5.52 2.58
N ALA A 60 8.48 -6.06 3.63
CA ALA A 60 9.93 -5.97 3.86
C ALA A 60 10.77 -6.58 2.72
N GLN A 61 10.19 -7.47 1.91
CA GLN A 61 10.89 -8.10 0.79
C GLN A 61 10.62 -7.41 -0.56
N ASP A 62 9.71 -6.45 -0.65
CA ASP A 62 9.24 -5.92 -1.94
C ASP A 62 10.35 -5.25 -2.74
N VAL A 63 11.21 -4.46 -2.09
CA VAL A 63 12.34 -3.79 -2.77
C VAL A 63 13.25 -4.82 -3.43
N ALA A 64 13.46 -5.98 -2.81
CA ALA A 64 14.29 -7.04 -3.36
C ALA A 64 13.56 -7.84 -4.46
N LEU A 65 12.26 -8.11 -4.29
CA LEU A 65 11.53 -9.04 -5.15
C LEU A 65 10.86 -8.39 -6.35
N ILE A 66 10.37 -7.15 -6.23
CA ILE A 66 9.53 -6.52 -7.27
C ILE A 66 10.09 -5.22 -7.85
N SER A 67 11.14 -4.63 -7.27
CA SER A 67 11.74 -3.38 -7.78
C SER A 67 12.21 -3.51 -9.24
N ALA A 68 12.78 -4.65 -9.62
CA ALA A 68 13.22 -4.89 -10.99
C ALA A 68 12.05 -4.90 -11.99
N GLU A 69 10.95 -5.56 -11.63
CA GLU A 69 9.75 -5.65 -12.49
C GLU A 69 9.06 -4.29 -12.62
N LEU A 70 8.90 -3.57 -11.50
CA LEU A 70 8.34 -2.22 -11.49
C LEU A 70 9.14 -1.27 -12.39
N LYS A 71 10.47 -1.24 -12.24
CA LYS A 71 11.34 -0.40 -13.07
C LYS A 71 11.31 -0.82 -14.54
N ALA A 72 11.22 -2.13 -14.82
CA ALA A 72 11.09 -2.64 -16.18
C ALA A 72 9.77 -2.22 -16.84
N PHE A 73 8.65 -2.16 -16.11
CA PHE A 73 7.40 -1.60 -16.61
C PHE A 73 7.57 -0.11 -16.96
N VAL A 74 8.12 0.67 -16.02
CA VAL A 74 8.31 2.12 -16.21
C VAL A 74 9.25 2.41 -17.39
N ALA A 75 10.28 1.59 -17.60
CA ALA A 75 11.19 1.70 -18.73
C ALA A 75 10.55 1.29 -20.06
N ASN A 76 10.01 0.07 -20.13
CA ASN A 76 9.69 -0.59 -21.40
C ASN A 76 8.24 -0.36 -21.85
N VAL A 77 7.33 -0.11 -20.91
CA VAL A 77 5.91 0.15 -21.22
C VAL A 77 5.64 1.66 -21.19
N ALA A 78 6.05 2.34 -20.12
CA ALA A 78 5.83 3.78 -20.00
C ALA A 78 6.90 4.63 -20.72
N GLY A 79 8.00 4.04 -21.19
CA GLY A 79 9.03 4.75 -21.94
C GLY A 79 9.77 5.82 -21.13
N ARG A 80 9.86 5.67 -19.81
CA ARG A 80 10.40 6.70 -18.90
C ARG A 80 11.87 6.45 -18.58
N ASN A 81 12.59 7.54 -18.33
CA ASN A 81 14.01 7.50 -17.99
C ASN A 81 14.28 6.86 -16.61
N ALA A 82 15.57 6.57 -16.34
CA ALA A 82 15.99 5.94 -15.09
C ALA A 82 15.68 6.77 -13.83
N THR A 83 15.61 8.10 -13.93
CA THR A 83 15.22 8.96 -12.82
C THR A 83 13.79 8.66 -12.39
N VAL A 84 12.83 8.65 -13.32
CA VAL A 84 11.42 8.34 -13.04
C VAL A 84 11.26 6.90 -12.51
N GLN A 85 11.99 5.94 -13.10
CA GLN A 85 12.00 4.55 -12.62
C GLN A 85 12.43 4.47 -11.15
N ASN A 86 13.52 5.15 -10.78
CA ASN A 86 14.04 5.13 -9.42
C ASN A 86 13.14 5.90 -8.45
N THR A 87 12.56 7.03 -8.87
CA THR A 87 11.59 7.77 -8.06
C THR A 87 10.37 6.92 -7.75
N LEU A 88 9.72 6.33 -8.76
CA LEU A 88 8.53 5.49 -8.54
C LEU A 88 8.86 4.27 -7.66
N ALA A 89 10.00 3.62 -7.87
CA ALA A 89 10.42 2.51 -7.02
C ALA A 89 10.66 2.94 -5.56
N ALA A 90 11.23 4.11 -5.32
CA ALA A 90 11.49 4.62 -3.97
C ALA A 90 10.23 5.10 -3.24
N VAL A 91 9.21 5.55 -3.99
CA VAL A 91 7.95 6.03 -3.44
C VAL A 91 6.94 4.90 -3.24
N LEU A 92 6.94 3.87 -4.08
CA LEU A 92 5.92 2.82 -4.02
C LEU A 92 6.38 1.56 -3.29
N LEU A 93 7.68 1.42 -3.01
CA LEU A 93 8.25 0.25 -2.32
C LEU A 93 8.91 0.67 -0.99
N PRO A 94 8.69 -0.07 0.11
CA PRO A 94 7.79 -1.22 0.25
C PRO A 94 6.33 -0.87 -0.07
N ASP A 95 5.56 -1.85 -0.57
CA ASP A 95 4.17 -1.65 -0.99
C ASP A 95 3.25 -1.54 0.24
N GLU A 96 3.30 -0.36 0.86
CA GLU A 96 2.55 0.08 2.02
C GLU A 96 2.24 1.58 1.93
N LEU A 97 1.12 2.00 2.51
CA LEU A 97 0.77 3.42 2.61
C LEU A 97 1.54 4.04 3.77
N ILE A 98 2.38 5.02 3.45
CA ILE A 98 3.18 5.74 4.44
C ILE A 98 2.39 6.94 4.98
N ILE A 99 2.43 7.11 6.31
CA ILE A 99 1.90 8.26 7.03
C ILE A 99 3.01 8.89 7.85
N GLN A 100 3.24 10.19 7.65
CA GLN A 100 4.20 11.00 8.39
C GLN A 100 3.44 11.82 9.45
N THR A 101 3.31 11.25 10.65
CA THR A 101 2.50 11.84 11.74
C THR A 101 3.11 13.11 12.33
N ASP A 102 4.31 13.50 11.92
CA ASP A 102 4.98 14.75 12.27
C ASP A 102 4.63 15.92 11.35
N LYS A 103 3.88 15.68 10.26
CA LYS A 103 3.44 16.73 9.33
C LYS A 103 2.06 17.29 9.73
N ASP A 104 1.57 18.29 8.99
CA ASP A 104 0.20 18.79 9.17
C ASP A 104 -0.79 17.82 8.51
N ALA A 105 -1.79 17.32 9.25
CA ALA A 105 -2.83 16.44 8.71
C ALA A 105 -3.60 17.06 7.54
N ALA A 106 -3.69 18.40 7.45
CA ALA A 106 -4.27 19.09 6.30
C ALA A 106 -3.53 18.77 4.98
N SER A 107 -2.23 18.46 5.07
CA SER A 107 -1.37 18.08 3.93
C SER A 107 -1.47 16.60 3.53
N ALA A 108 -2.44 15.85 4.08
CA ALA A 108 -2.66 14.46 3.69
C ALA A 108 -2.97 14.32 2.20
N GLY A 109 -2.54 13.20 1.64
CA GLY A 109 -2.66 12.88 0.22
C GLY A 109 -1.74 11.72 -0.13
N TRP A 110 -2.15 10.88 -1.07
CA TRP A 110 -1.44 9.62 -1.35
C TRP A 110 0.08 9.75 -1.55
N LEU A 111 0.52 10.62 -2.47
CA LEU A 111 1.94 10.82 -2.75
C LEU A 111 2.54 12.00 -1.96
N SER A 112 1.78 12.62 -1.05
CA SER A 112 2.21 13.88 -0.43
C SER A 112 3.43 13.71 0.48
N TRP A 113 3.59 12.54 1.12
CA TRP A 113 4.75 12.24 1.95
C TRP A 113 6.07 12.27 1.17
N ALA A 114 6.06 11.79 -0.08
CA ALA A 114 7.26 11.70 -0.90
C ALA A 114 7.47 12.90 -1.82
N LEU A 115 6.38 13.45 -2.37
CA LEU A 115 6.44 14.47 -3.43
C LEU A 115 6.13 15.88 -2.93
N ALA A 116 5.64 16.03 -1.70
CA ALA A 116 5.22 17.32 -1.15
C ALA A 116 5.62 17.56 0.32
N ASN A 117 6.42 16.68 0.93
CA ASN A 117 6.78 16.73 2.36
C ASN A 117 5.52 16.83 3.28
N GLY A 118 4.44 16.16 2.87
CA GLY A 118 3.15 16.17 3.55
C GLY A 118 2.87 14.91 4.38
N TRP A 119 1.67 14.84 4.94
CA TRP A 119 1.25 13.79 5.86
C TRP A 119 1.18 12.38 5.25
N GLY A 120 1.01 12.24 3.94
CA GLY A 120 0.82 10.93 3.29
C GLY A 120 -0.59 10.36 3.51
N GLY A 121 -0.68 9.03 3.53
CA GLY A 121 -1.94 8.28 3.66
C GLY A 121 -2.77 8.28 2.39
N ARG A 122 -4.08 8.50 2.49
CA ARG A 122 -4.99 8.70 1.35
C ARG A 122 -6.24 9.43 1.84
N LYS A 123 -6.62 10.52 1.19
CA LYS A 123 -7.92 11.18 1.43
C LYS A 123 -9.01 10.46 0.63
N LEU A 124 -10.26 10.54 1.10
CA LEU A 124 -11.41 10.04 0.35
C LEU A 124 -11.51 10.69 -1.04
N THR A 125 -11.15 11.97 -1.13
CA THR A 125 -11.20 12.77 -2.36
C THR A 125 -9.93 12.65 -3.22
N ASP A 126 -8.96 11.81 -2.87
CA ASP A 126 -7.76 11.64 -3.69
C ASP A 126 -8.11 10.86 -4.97
N GLY A 127 -7.91 11.49 -6.13
CA GLY A 127 -7.93 10.82 -7.43
C GLY A 127 -6.67 9.97 -7.62
N VAL A 128 -6.53 8.89 -6.83
CA VAL A 128 -5.28 8.10 -6.78
C VAL A 128 -4.92 7.48 -8.12
N VAL A 129 -5.89 7.06 -8.92
CA VAL A 129 -5.64 6.48 -10.24
C VAL A 129 -5.09 7.56 -11.18
N ASP A 130 -5.76 8.71 -11.28
CA ASP A 130 -5.27 9.86 -12.05
C ASP A 130 -3.89 10.34 -11.59
N ALA A 131 -3.66 10.45 -10.27
CA ALA A 131 -2.37 10.85 -9.73
C ALA A 131 -1.26 9.85 -10.09
N GLY A 132 -1.54 8.56 -9.98
CA GLY A 132 -0.59 7.50 -10.34
C GLY A 132 -0.32 7.44 -11.84
N LEU A 133 -1.36 7.50 -12.67
CA LEU A 133 -1.22 7.57 -14.13
C LEU A 133 -0.49 8.83 -14.58
N SER A 134 -0.70 9.96 -13.91
CA SER A 134 0.07 11.19 -14.14
C SER A 134 1.54 11.04 -13.75
N ALA A 135 1.86 10.28 -12.69
CA ALA A 135 3.24 9.96 -12.33
C ALA A 135 3.93 9.07 -13.38
N ILE A 136 3.20 8.05 -13.88
CA ILE A 136 3.71 7.05 -14.83
C ILE A 136 3.83 7.64 -16.24
N PHE A 137 2.75 8.21 -16.76
CA PHE A 137 2.58 8.61 -18.16
C PHE A 137 2.46 10.13 -18.36
N GLY A 138 2.19 10.88 -17.29
CA GLY A 138 1.94 12.31 -17.35
C GLY A 138 3.14 13.18 -16.99
N SER A 139 2.85 14.45 -16.73
CA SER A 139 3.85 15.49 -16.49
C SER A 139 4.35 15.55 -15.05
N LEU A 140 3.75 14.79 -14.12
CA LEU A 140 4.02 14.93 -12.68
C LEU A 140 5.49 14.72 -12.32
N LEU A 141 6.17 13.74 -12.94
CA LEU A 141 7.56 13.42 -12.65
C LEU A 141 8.55 13.82 -13.74
N ASP A 142 8.09 13.98 -14.98
CA ASP A 142 8.92 14.46 -16.09
C ASP A 142 7.99 15.03 -17.18
N PRO A 143 7.85 16.37 -17.25
CA PRO A 143 6.96 17.05 -18.19
C PRO A 143 7.46 17.04 -19.62
N SER A 144 8.70 16.63 -19.88
CA SER A 144 9.28 16.60 -21.23
C SER A 144 8.96 15.32 -22.00
N ASN A 145 8.47 14.29 -21.31
CA ASN A 145 8.13 12.99 -21.89
C ASN A 145 6.77 12.55 -21.35
N THR A 146 5.70 12.81 -22.07
CA THR A 146 4.34 12.43 -21.66
C THR A 146 3.70 11.56 -22.72
N SER A 147 2.75 10.71 -22.29
CA SER A 147 1.90 9.91 -23.17
C SER A 147 0.45 10.40 -23.04
N PRO A 148 0.04 11.41 -23.84
CA PRO A 148 -1.32 11.94 -23.79
C PRO A 148 -2.37 10.83 -23.97
N GLY A 149 -3.42 10.87 -23.16
CA GLY A 149 -4.50 9.87 -23.18
C GLY A 149 -4.33 8.69 -22.22
N LEU A 150 -3.16 8.54 -21.58
CA LEU A 150 -2.91 7.50 -20.56
C LEU A 150 -2.81 8.07 -19.13
N THR A 151 -3.21 9.32 -18.92
CA THR A 151 -3.01 10.06 -17.66
C THR A 151 -4.23 10.05 -16.74
N THR A 152 -5.33 9.41 -17.14
CA THR A 152 -6.59 9.37 -16.38
C THR A 152 -7.34 8.06 -16.59
N ASP A 153 -8.15 7.67 -15.60
CA ASP A 153 -9.14 6.59 -15.73
C ASP A 153 -10.48 7.05 -16.35
N ASN A 154 -10.61 8.36 -16.63
CA ASN A 154 -11.81 9.03 -17.13
C ASN A 154 -13.00 9.03 -16.14
N VAL A 155 -12.73 8.94 -14.84
CA VAL A 155 -13.74 9.07 -13.78
C VAL A 155 -13.54 10.39 -13.04
N ALA A 156 -14.27 11.42 -13.48
CA ALA A 156 -14.09 12.78 -12.96
C ALA A 156 -14.69 13.00 -11.55
N ALA A 157 -15.68 12.19 -11.15
CA ALA A 157 -16.34 12.30 -9.86
C ALA A 157 -17.10 11.00 -9.52
N ASN A 158 -17.43 10.85 -8.24
CA ASN A 158 -18.38 9.85 -7.80
C ASN A 158 -19.80 10.21 -8.25
N ASP A 159 -20.63 9.20 -8.48
CA ASP A 159 -22.06 9.37 -8.75
C ASP A 159 -22.80 10.01 -7.56
N VAL A 160 -22.37 9.69 -6.33
CA VAL A 160 -22.87 10.27 -5.08
C VAL A 160 -21.70 10.86 -4.30
N ALA A 161 -21.90 12.08 -3.79
CA ALA A 161 -20.90 12.77 -2.97
C ALA A 161 -20.63 12.01 -1.66
N PHE A 162 -19.43 12.21 -1.09
CA PHE A 162 -19.13 11.72 0.25
C PHE A 162 -19.97 12.44 1.31
N ASP A 163 -20.39 11.70 2.33
CA ASP A 163 -21.10 12.26 3.47
C ASP A 163 -20.14 13.09 4.35
N GLY A 164 -20.68 14.07 5.07
CA GLY A 164 -19.92 14.84 6.07
C GLY A 164 -19.71 14.10 7.39
N THR A 165 -20.32 12.93 7.56
CA THR A 165 -20.28 12.14 8.80
C THR A 165 -19.95 10.69 8.50
N PHE A 166 -19.22 10.04 9.41
CA PHE A 166 -18.88 8.62 9.30
C PHE A 166 -20.15 7.77 9.11
N PRO A 167 -20.18 6.81 8.15
CA PRO A 167 -19.05 6.20 7.43
C PRO A 167 -18.50 6.94 6.19
N TYR A 168 -18.89 8.19 5.92
CA TYR A 168 -18.45 9.05 4.81
C TYR A 168 -18.72 8.53 3.37
N LEU A 169 -18.86 7.23 3.16
CA LEU A 169 -19.25 6.61 1.90
C LEU A 169 -20.76 6.53 1.78
N ALA A 170 -21.27 6.89 0.61
CA ALA A 170 -22.69 6.73 0.28
C ALA A 170 -23.10 5.25 0.27
N ALA A 171 -24.41 5.01 0.39
CA ALA A 171 -24.97 3.67 0.27
C ALA A 171 -24.69 3.07 -1.12
N PRO A 172 -24.48 1.74 -1.23
CA PRO A 172 -24.29 1.08 -2.52
C PRO A 172 -25.49 1.31 -3.46
N HIS A 173 -25.21 1.47 -4.75
CA HIS A 173 -26.26 1.44 -5.76
C HIS A 173 -26.89 0.04 -5.80
N LEU A 174 -28.17 -0.04 -5.48
CA LEU A 174 -28.94 -1.27 -5.63
C LEU A 174 -29.32 -1.44 -7.12
N PRO A 175 -29.23 -2.67 -7.66
CA PRO A 175 -29.66 -2.97 -9.02
C PRO A 175 -31.17 -2.84 -9.22
#